data_AF-B6E3I6-F1
#
_entry.id   AF-B6E3I6-F1
#
_cell.length_a   1.000
_cell.length_b   1.000
_cell.length_c   1.000
_cell.angle_alpha   90.00
_cell.angle_beta   90.00
_cell.angle_gamma   90.00
#
_symmetry.space_group_name_H-M   'P 1'
#
loop_
_entity.id
_entity.type
_entity.pdbx_description
1 polymer ?
#
loop_
_entity_poly.entity_id
_entity_poly.type
_entity_poly.pdbx_seq_one_letter_code
_entity_poly.pdbx_strand_id
1 'polypeptide(L)'
;YALKSMTEAEQQQLIDDHFLFDKPVSPLLLASGMARDWPDARGIWHNDNKTFLVWINEEDHLRVISMQKGGNMKEVFTRFCNGLTQIETLFKSKNYEFMWNPHLGYIL
;
A
#
# COMPACT_ATOMS: atom_id res chain seq x y z
N TYR A 1 -5.44 -5.72 7.53
CA TYR A 1 -4.68 -6.80 8.17
C TYR A 1 -3.34 -6.27 8.66
N ALA A 2 -3.13 -6.22 9.97
CA ALA A 2 -1.85 -5.77 10.54
C ALA A 2 -0.81 -6.90 10.42
N LEU A 3 0.44 -6.56 10.07
CA LEU A 3 1.48 -7.59 9.89
C LEU A 3 1.73 -8.38 11.17
N LYS A 4 1.76 -7.69 12.32
CA LYS A 4 2.02 -8.32 13.63
C LYS A 4 1.00 -9.39 14.02
N SER A 5 -0.18 -9.38 13.42
CA SER A 5 -1.26 -10.34 13.69
C SER A 5 -1.36 -11.47 12.67
N MET A 6 -0.53 -11.45 11.61
CA MET A 6 -0.51 -12.52 10.61
C MET A 6 0.43 -13.63 11.03
N THR A 7 0.07 -14.86 10.71
CA THR A 7 1.00 -15.99 10.78
C THR A 7 2.06 -15.89 9.68
N GLU A 8 3.20 -16.55 9.87
CA GLU A 8 4.26 -16.57 8.85
C GLU A 8 3.78 -17.18 7.53
N ALA A 9 2.91 -18.20 7.59
CA ALA A 9 2.32 -18.82 6.40
C ALA A 9 1.41 -17.85 5.63
N GLU A 10 0.59 -17.06 6.33
CA GLU A 10 -0.25 -16.05 5.68
C GLU A 10 0.58 -14.93 5.06
N GLN A 11 1.63 -14.45 5.75
CA GLN A 11 2.55 -13.47 5.18
C GLN A 11 3.23 -14.00 3.92
N GLN A 12 3.77 -15.22 3.98
CA GLN A 12 4.48 -15.82 2.86
C GLN A 12 3.56 -16.03 1.66
N GLN A 13 2.33 -16.52 1.88
CA GLN A 13 1.36 -16.69 0.79
C GLN A 13 1.02 -15.36 0.12
N LEU A 14 0.87 -14.27 0.88
CA LEU A 14 0.60 -12.95 0.31
C LEU A 14 1.81 -12.37 -0.45
N ILE A 15 3.03 -12.67 -0.03
CA ILE A 15 4.26 -12.32 -0.76
C ILE A 15 4.32 -13.11 -2.08
N ASP A 16 4.09 -14.42 -2.03
CA ASP A 16 4.13 -15.32 -3.19
C ASP A 16 3.05 -14.96 -4.23
N ASP A 17 1.89 -14.50 -3.77
CA ASP A 17 0.81 -14.02 -4.64
C ASP A 17 1.07 -12.60 -5.20
N HIS A 18 2.21 -11.99 -4.87
CA HIS A 18 2.60 -10.60 -5.19
C HIS A 18 1.65 -9.53 -4.61
N PHE A 19 0.99 -9.83 -3.49
CA PHE A 19 0.08 -8.90 -2.81
C PHE A 19 0.75 -8.13 -1.67
N LEU A 20 1.74 -8.70 -0.99
CA LEU A 20 2.44 -8.09 0.14
C LEU A 20 3.88 -7.73 -0.24
N PHE A 21 4.40 -6.65 0.34
CA PHE A 21 5.81 -6.27 0.22
C PHE A 21 6.73 -7.28 0.92
N ASP A 22 7.98 -7.33 0.47
CA ASP A 22 9.00 -8.17 1.08
C ASP A 22 9.40 -7.67 2.49
N LYS A 23 10.01 -8.54 3.28
CA LYS A 23 10.70 -8.13 4.52
C LYS A 23 11.76 -7.07 4.17
N PRO A 24 12.01 -6.06 5.03
CA PRO A 24 12.91 -4.96 4.71
C PRO A 24 14.36 -5.44 4.70
N VAL A 25 14.82 -5.91 3.54
CA VAL A 25 16.21 -6.36 3.29
C VAL A 25 16.96 -5.44 2.34
N SER A 26 16.25 -4.50 1.72
CA SER A 26 16.83 -3.53 0.79
C SER A 26 17.83 -2.62 1.51
N PRO A 27 19.06 -2.46 0.98
CA PRO A 27 20.04 -1.54 1.55
C PRO A 27 19.53 -0.11 1.67
N LEU A 28 18.66 0.34 0.75
CA LEU A 28 18.04 1.65 0.81
C LEU A 28 17.18 1.77 2.08
N LEU A 29 16.23 0.85 2.29
CA LEU A 29 15.31 0.88 3.43
C LEU A 29 16.03 0.77 4.78
N LEU A 30 17.09 -0.04 4.83
CA LEU A 30 17.90 -0.23 6.03
C LEU A 30 18.74 1.01 6.33
N ALA A 31 19.45 1.56 5.32
CA ALA A 31 20.34 2.69 5.50
C ALA A 31 19.60 4.02 5.73
N SER A 32 18.39 4.17 5.19
CA SER A 32 17.51 5.34 5.42
C SER A 32 16.73 5.26 6.73
N GLY A 33 16.78 4.12 7.43
CA GLY A 33 16.09 3.92 8.71
C GLY A 33 14.58 3.66 8.59
N MET A 34 14.10 3.21 7.43
CA MET A 34 12.68 2.90 7.19
C MET A 34 12.26 1.54 7.81
N ALA A 35 13.24 0.67 8.06
CA ALA A 35 13.02 -0.64 8.68
C ALA A 35 12.92 -0.62 10.22
N ARG A 36 13.04 0.54 10.88
CA ARG A 36 13.02 0.64 12.35
C ARG A 36 11.72 0.08 12.94
N ASP A 37 11.80 -0.59 14.08
CA ASP A 37 10.63 -1.09 14.83
C ASP A 37 9.75 -2.10 14.06
N TRP A 38 10.27 -2.73 12.99
CA TRP A 38 9.52 -3.70 12.20
C TRP A 38 9.00 -4.88 13.04
N PRO A 39 7.73 -5.32 12.90
CA PRO A 39 6.70 -4.88 11.94
C PRO A 39 5.66 -3.92 12.56
N ASP A 40 5.99 -3.15 13.60
CA ASP A 40 5.00 -2.32 14.32
C ASP A 40 4.35 -1.28 13.41
N ALA A 41 3.03 -1.11 13.52
CA ALA A 41 2.21 -0.23 12.69
C ALA A 41 2.25 -0.48 11.16
N ARG A 42 2.77 -1.63 10.71
CA ARG A 42 2.74 -2.03 9.29
C ARG A 42 1.56 -2.93 8.99
N GLY A 43 1.08 -2.86 7.75
CA GLY A 43 0.00 -3.73 7.34
C GLY A 43 -0.36 -3.60 5.87
N ILE A 44 -1.35 -4.41 5.51
CA ILE A 44 -2.00 -4.39 4.21
C ILE A 44 -3.51 -4.34 4.43
N TRP A 45 -4.17 -3.48 3.66
CA TRP A 45 -5.60 -3.54 3.44
C TRP A 45 -5.85 -4.00 2.00
N HIS A 46 -6.90 -4.78 1.78
CA HIS A 46 -7.35 -5.12 0.43
C HIS A 46 -8.85 -5.37 0.43
N ASN A 47 -9.47 -5.24 -0.74
CA ASN A 47 -10.84 -5.73 -0.95
C ASN A 47 -10.86 -7.28 -0.95
N ASP A 48 -12.05 -7.87 -0.80
CA ASP A 48 -12.20 -9.33 -0.70
C ASP A 48 -11.58 -10.09 -1.89
N ASN A 49 -11.70 -9.52 -3.10
CA ASN A 49 -11.19 -10.11 -4.33
C ASN A 49 -9.69 -9.87 -4.56
N LYS A 50 -8.99 -9.16 -3.66
CA LYS A 50 -7.56 -8.79 -3.78
C LYS A 50 -7.19 -8.12 -5.11
N THR A 51 -8.11 -7.33 -5.67
CA THR A 51 -7.90 -6.57 -6.92
C THR A 51 -7.59 -5.10 -6.66
N PHE A 52 -7.79 -4.63 -5.43
CA PHE A 52 -7.43 -3.31 -4.96
C PHE A 52 -6.87 -3.43 -3.53
N LEU A 53 -5.62 -3.00 -3.36
CA LEU A 53 -4.83 -3.17 -2.14
C LEU A 53 -4.22 -1.83 -1.72
N VAL A 54 -3.93 -1.70 -0.44
CA VAL A 54 -3.23 -0.55 0.13
C VAL A 54 -2.20 -1.08 1.13
N TRP A 55 -0.93 -0.80 0.89
CA TRP A 55 0.14 -1.04 1.87
C TRP A 55 0.25 0.14 2.81
N ILE A 56 0.50 -0.11 4.08
CA ILE A 56 0.57 0.91 5.13
C ILE A 56 1.94 0.86 5.82
N ASN A 57 2.62 2.01 5.85
CA ASN A 57 3.89 2.26 6.55
C ASN A 57 5.06 1.34 6.15
N GLU A 58 5.17 0.99 4.88
CA GLU A 58 6.35 0.29 4.36
C GLU A 58 7.43 1.30 3.95
N GLU A 59 7.53 1.64 2.67
CA GLU A 59 8.39 2.71 2.19
C GLU A 59 7.75 4.08 2.43
N ASP A 60 6.48 4.21 2.03
CA ASP A 60 5.67 5.40 2.20
C ASP A 60 4.56 5.16 3.24
N HIS A 61 3.87 6.22 3.62
CA HIS A 61 2.67 6.12 4.45
C HIS A 61 1.62 5.19 3.82
N LEU A 62 1.39 5.32 2.51
CA LEU A 62 0.44 4.52 1.75
C LEU A 62 0.97 4.19 0.35
N ARG A 63 0.85 2.93 -0.06
CA ARG A 63 0.95 2.54 -1.48
C ARG A 63 -0.36 1.93 -1.95
N VAL A 64 -1.08 2.64 -2.82
CA VAL A 64 -2.36 2.20 -3.39
C VAL A 64 -2.11 1.38 -4.66
N ILE A 65 -2.70 0.19 -4.75
CA ILE A 65 -2.42 -0.79 -5.79
C ILE A 65 -3.75 -1.28 -6.38
N SER A 66 -3.84 -1.30 -7.71
CA SER A 66 -4.91 -1.96 -8.45
C SER A 66 -4.29 -2.97 -9.39
N MET A 67 -4.73 -4.23 -9.30
CA MET A 67 -4.16 -5.30 -10.12
C MET A 67 -5.18 -6.39 -10.44
N GLN A 68 -4.94 -7.13 -11.51
CA GLN A 68 -5.67 -8.35 -11.88
C GLN A 68 -4.82 -9.16 -12.87
N LYS A 69 -5.14 -10.45 -13.04
CA LYS A 69 -4.54 -11.26 -14.12
C LYS A 69 -5.12 -10.83 -15.48
N GLY A 70 -4.35 -11.04 -16.56
CA GLY A 70 -4.75 -10.65 -17.92
C GLY A 70 -4.33 -9.23 -18.29
N GLY A 71 -4.76 -8.77 -19.47
CA GLY A 71 -4.26 -7.53 -20.09
C GLY A 71 -5.23 -6.34 -20.10
N ASN A 72 -6.35 -6.40 -19.36
CA ASN A 72 -7.35 -5.33 -19.36
C ASN A 72 -6.91 -4.12 -18.52
N MET A 73 -5.91 -3.38 -19.01
CA MET A 73 -5.33 -2.23 -18.32
C MET A 73 -6.37 -1.12 -18.05
N LYS A 74 -7.36 -0.96 -18.93
CA LYS A 74 -8.41 0.05 -18.78
C LYS A 74 -9.23 -0.19 -17.51
N GLU A 75 -9.59 -1.44 -17.24
CA GLU A 75 -10.34 -1.81 -16.03
C GLU A 75 -9.51 -1.59 -14.77
N VAL A 76 -8.24 -2.03 -14.79
CA VAL A 76 -7.29 -1.82 -13.69
C VAL A 76 -7.15 -0.34 -13.35
N PHE A 77 -6.96 0.51 -14.36
CA PHE A 77 -6.80 1.94 -14.19
C PHE A 77 -8.10 2.63 -13.74
N THR A 78 -9.25 2.19 -14.27
CA THR A 78 -10.56 2.70 -13.83
C THR A 78 -10.79 2.43 -12.33
N ARG A 79 -10.51 1.20 -11.89
CA ARG A 79 -10.58 0.83 -10.47
C ARG A 79 -9.59 1.63 -9.62
N PHE A 80 -8.37 1.83 -10.11
CA PHE A 80 -7.35 2.63 -9.43
C PHE A 80 -7.83 4.07 -9.18
N CYS A 81 -8.27 4.79 -10.23
CA CYS A 81 -8.72 6.17 -10.12
C CYS A 81 -9.93 6.32 -9.19
N ASN A 82 -10.92 5.42 -9.32
CA ASN A 82 -12.10 5.42 -8.46
C ASN A 82 -11.74 5.16 -7.00
N GLY A 83 -10.87 4.18 -6.73
CA GLY A 83 -10.43 3.85 -5.37
C GLY A 83 -9.61 4.99 -4.74
N LEU A 84 -8.65 5.54 -5.47
CA LEU A 84 -7.81 6.64 -4.99
C LEU A 84 -8.63 7.89 -4.65
N THR A 85 -9.59 8.25 -5.51
CA THR A 85 -10.48 9.41 -5.29
C THR A 85 -11.33 9.22 -4.03
N GLN A 86 -11.84 8.01 -3.80
CA GLN A 86 -12.61 7.68 -2.60
C GLN A 86 -11.76 7.74 -1.33
N ILE A 87 -10.53 7.23 -1.37
CA ILE A 87 -9.58 7.33 -0.24
C ILE A 87 -9.32 8.79 0.08
N GLU A 88 -8.97 9.61 -0.91
CA GLU A 88 -8.68 11.04 -0.71
C GLU A 88 -9.89 11.79 -0.13
N THR A 89 -11.09 11.51 -0.64
CA THR A 89 -12.34 12.09 -0.14
C THR A 89 -12.60 11.70 1.32
N LEU A 90 -12.35 10.43 1.68
CA LEU A 90 -12.50 9.94 3.05
C LEU A 90 -11.46 10.55 4.00
N PHE A 91 -10.24 10.79 3.53
CA PHE A 91 -9.20 11.45 4.32
C PHE A 91 -9.62 12.90 4.61
N LYS A 92 -10.03 13.64 3.57
CA LYS A 92 -10.48 15.03 3.70
C LYS A 92 -11.69 15.15 4.62
N SER A 93 -12.66 14.23 4.56
CA SER A 93 -13.82 14.25 5.46
C SER A 93 -13.46 14.01 6.94
N LYS A 94 -12.29 13.43 7.20
CA LYS A 94 -11.72 13.26 8.53
C LYS A 94 -10.67 14.31 8.89
N ASN A 95 -10.57 15.39 8.10
CA ASN A 95 -9.60 16.47 8.29
C ASN A 95 -8.13 16.00 8.19
N TYR A 96 -7.88 15.01 7.33
CA TYR A 96 -6.54 14.60 6.91
C TYR A 96 -6.35 14.91 5.42
N GLU A 97 -5.14 15.30 5.03
CA GLU A 97 -4.81 15.60 3.63
C GLU A 97 -3.52 14.90 3.23
N PHE A 98 -3.37 14.63 1.93
CA PHE A 98 -2.11 14.15 1.39
C PHE A 98 -1.10 15.28 1.30
N MET A 99 0.19 14.93 1.42
CA MET A 99 1.27 15.87 1.18
C MET A 99 1.30 16.23 -0.30
N TRP A 100 1.00 17.48 -0.62
CA TRP A 100 0.95 17.95 -2.00
C TRP A 100 1.39 19.41 -2.08
N ASN A 101 2.05 19.79 -3.19
CA ASN A 101 2.30 21.20 -3.50
C ASN A 101 2.20 21.48 -5.01
N PRO A 102 2.02 22.76 -5.41
CA PRO A 102 1.84 23.12 -6.83
C PRO A 102 3.02 22.81 -7.74
N HIS A 103 4.25 22.71 -7.20
CA HIS A 103 5.46 22.49 -7.99
C HIS A 103 5.75 21.01 -8.22
N LEU A 104 5.62 20.17 -7.19
CA LEU A 104 6.02 18.76 -7.18
C LEU A 104 4.85 17.79 -7.32
N GLY A 105 3.61 18.26 -7.12
CA GLY A 105 2.46 17.37 -6.97
C GLY A 105 2.47 16.66 -5.62
N TYR A 106 2.13 15.37 -5.62
CA TYR A 106 2.16 14.55 -4.40
C TYR A 106 3.59 14.28 -3.95
N ILE A 107 3.86 14.48 -2.67
CA ILE A 107 5.11 14.10 -2.01
C ILE A 107 4.94 12.71 -1.44
N LEU A 108 5.96 11.87 -1.63
CA LEU A 108 6.08 10.54 -1.06
C LEU A 108 7.05 10.60 0.13
#